data_AF-A0A527Y2Q4-F1
#
_entry.id   AF-A0A527Y2Q4-F1
#
_cell.length_a   1.000
_cell.length_b   1.000
_cell.length_c   1.000
_cell.angle_alpha   90.00
_cell.angle_beta   90.00
_cell.angle_gamma   90.00
#
_symmetry.space_group_name_H-M   'P 1'
#
loop_
_entity.id
_entity.type
_entity.pdbx_description
1 polymer ?
#
loop_
_entity_poly.entity_id
_entity_poly.type
_entity_poly.pdbx_seq_one_letter_code
_entity_poly.pdbx_strand_id
1 'polypeptide(L)'
;YPARAVIPYDQRLSRLPAYLQQLDMESNGKSVTLDGTAVATPTGPLVWGEPGTNGQHAFFQLLHQGTDFIPVEFLAAAIGHEPELKHQHDLLLANVLAQSEALMKGRTLEEARAQMLAKGMKPADVDRIAPHRVFSGNRPSLTILYRKLDPRTLGRLIA
;
A
#
# COMPACT_ATOMS: atom_id res chain seq x y z
N TYR A 1 6.47 -7.95 11.11
CA TYR A 1 6.48 -6.48 10.99
C TYR A 1 5.52 -5.91 12.01
N PRO A 2 5.83 -4.80 12.69
CA PRO A 2 5.00 -4.24 13.77
C PRO A 2 3.72 -3.55 13.27
N ALA A 3 3.63 -3.25 11.97
CA ALA A 3 2.46 -2.65 11.34
C ALA A 3 2.17 -3.30 9.98
N ARG A 4 0.92 -3.22 9.53
CA ARG A 4 0.47 -3.54 8.17
C ARG A 4 -0.48 -2.44 7.68
N ALA A 5 -0.41 -2.13 6.38
CA ALA A 5 -1.24 -1.12 5.76
C ALA A 5 -2.28 -1.76 4.83
N VAL A 6 -3.56 -1.43 4.98
CA VAL A 6 -4.64 -1.89 4.10
C VAL A 6 -5.16 -0.70 3.28
N ILE A 7 -5.00 -0.76 1.96
CA ILE A 7 -5.18 0.37 1.06
C ILE A 7 -6.13 -0.02 -0.06
N PRO A 8 -7.45 0.17 0.12
CA PRO A 8 -8.42 -0.13 -0.91
C PRO A 8 -8.43 0.96 -1.99
N TYR A 9 -8.24 0.58 -3.25
CA TYR A 9 -8.49 1.41 -4.42
C TYR A 9 -9.96 1.33 -4.80
N ASP A 10 -10.80 1.66 -3.82
CA ASP A 10 -12.24 1.75 -3.94
C ASP A 10 -12.77 2.64 -2.80
N GLN A 11 -13.35 3.79 -3.14
CA GLN A 11 -13.83 4.76 -2.15
C GLN A 11 -14.95 4.19 -1.26
N ARG A 12 -15.70 3.18 -1.75
CA ARG A 12 -16.75 2.50 -1.00
C ARG A 12 -16.19 1.70 0.19
N LEU A 13 -14.90 1.34 0.13
CA LEU A 13 -14.17 0.66 1.19
C LEU A 13 -13.39 1.63 2.09
N SER A 14 -13.68 2.93 2.07
CA SER A 14 -13.02 3.93 2.91
C SER A 14 -13.02 3.61 4.41
N ARG A 15 -14.01 2.84 4.90
CA ARG A 15 -14.10 2.39 6.30
C ARG A 15 -13.53 1.00 6.54
N LEU A 16 -13.09 0.28 5.51
CA LEU A 16 -12.52 -1.06 5.66
C LEU A 16 -11.26 -1.05 6.57
N PRO A 17 -10.28 -0.14 6.40
CA PRO A 17 -9.12 -0.12 7.30
C PRO A 17 -9.50 0.10 8.77
N ALA A 18 -10.46 0.99 9.04
CA ALA A 18 -10.97 1.23 10.40
C ALA A 18 -11.75 0.05 10.97
N TYR A 19 -12.51 -0.67 10.13
CA TYR A 19 -13.15 -1.92 10.54
C TYR A 19 -12.10 -2.99 10.91
N LEU A 20 -11.04 -3.13 10.10
CA LEU A 20 -9.96 -4.10 10.33
C LEU A 20 -9.10 -3.75 11.54
N GLN A 21 -8.97 -2.47 11.90
CA GLN A 21 -8.35 -2.07 13.17
C GLN A 21 -9.01 -2.75 14.34
N GLN A 22 -10.34 -2.64 14.44
CA GLN A 22 -11.06 -3.30 15.52
C GLN A 22 -10.92 -4.83 15.40
N LEU A 23 -11.23 -5.39 14.22
CA LEU A 23 -11.22 -6.85 14.02
C LEU A 23 -9.88 -7.50 14.38
N ASP A 24 -8.76 -6.95 13.92
CA ASP A 24 -7.43 -7.54 14.11
C ASP A 24 -6.84 -7.15 15.47
N MET A 25 -6.79 -5.84 15.77
CA MET A 25 -6.06 -5.33 16.93
C MET A 25 -6.77 -5.67 18.25
N GLU A 26 -8.10 -5.67 18.30
CA GLU A 26 -8.85 -6.08 19.51
C GLU A 26 -8.75 -7.60 19.74
N SER A 27 -8.73 -8.38 18.65
CA SER A 27 -8.62 -9.84 18.72
C SER A 27 -7.22 -10.31 19.11
N ASN A 28 -6.19 -9.77 18.44
CA ASN A 28 -4.82 -10.27 18.49
C ASN A 28 -3.86 -9.39 19.30
N GLY A 29 -4.28 -8.20 19.74
CA GLY A 29 -3.53 -7.32 20.65
C GLY A 29 -3.47 -7.86 22.08
N LYS A 30 -2.87 -9.04 22.24
CA LYS A 30 -2.84 -9.81 23.49
C LYS A 30 -1.41 -10.08 23.92
N SER A 31 -1.19 -10.28 25.22
CA SER A 31 0.13 -10.49 25.84
C SER A 31 0.26 -11.80 26.63
N VAL A 32 -0.81 -12.61 26.68
CA VAL A 32 -0.88 -13.85 27.46
C VAL A 32 -1.44 -14.96 26.56
N THR A 33 -0.84 -16.14 26.63
CA THR A 33 -1.27 -17.36 25.92
C THR A 33 -2.47 -18.02 26.63
N LEU A 34 -3.07 -19.02 25.99
CA LEU A 34 -4.23 -19.72 26.55
C LEU A 34 -3.97 -20.43 27.88
N ASP A 35 -2.71 -20.83 28.13
CA ASP A 35 -2.29 -21.47 29.38
C ASP A 35 -1.94 -20.46 30.50
N GLY A 36 -2.14 -19.16 30.26
CA GLY A 36 -1.89 -18.09 31.23
C GLY A 36 -0.44 -17.61 31.32
N THR A 37 0.47 -18.13 30.47
CA THR A 37 1.86 -17.67 30.43
C THR A 37 2.03 -16.43 29.54
N ALA A 38 3.08 -15.64 29.80
CA ALA A 38 3.37 -14.45 28.99
C ALA A 38 3.88 -14.85 27.60
N VAL A 39 3.44 -14.12 26.56
CA VAL A 39 3.93 -14.36 25.19
C VAL A 39 5.43 -14.03 25.05
N ALA A 40 6.16 -14.87 24.30
CA ALA A 40 7.59 -14.69 24.05
C ALA A 40 7.90 -13.92 22.76
N THR A 41 6.89 -13.63 21.94
CA THR A 41 7.02 -12.99 20.63
C THR A 41 5.99 -11.87 20.47
N PRO A 42 6.21 -10.91 19.54
CA PRO A 42 5.17 -9.96 19.14
C PRO A 42 3.89 -10.68 18.68
N THR A 43 2.74 -10.10 19.01
CA THR A 43 1.41 -10.60 18.63
C THR A 43 0.80 -9.75 17.51
N GLY A 44 -0.44 -9.26 17.66
CA GLY A 44 -1.14 -8.50 16.62
C GLY A 44 -0.37 -7.23 16.17
N PRO A 45 -0.31 -6.95 14.86
CA PRO A 45 0.32 -5.74 14.34
C PRO A 45 -0.60 -4.52 14.48
N LEU A 46 -0.04 -3.31 14.36
CA LEU A 46 -0.83 -2.11 14.08
C LEU A 46 -1.45 -2.23 12.68
N VAL A 47 -2.77 -2.09 12.58
CA VAL A 47 -3.50 -2.04 11.31
C VAL A 47 -3.87 -0.59 10.99
N TRP A 48 -3.61 -0.14 9.77
CA TRP A 48 -3.95 1.22 9.37
C TRP A 48 -4.09 1.34 7.86
N GLY A 49 -4.61 2.47 7.38
CA GLY A 49 -4.71 2.75 5.95
C GLY A 49 -5.86 3.68 5.62
N GLU A 50 -5.89 4.11 4.36
CA GLU A 50 -6.89 5.00 3.77
C GLU A 50 -7.12 4.55 2.32
N PRO A 51 -8.28 4.84 1.71
CA PRO A 51 -8.51 4.48 0.33
C PRO A 51 -7.55 5.19 -0.63
N GLY A 52 -7.17 4.49 -1.69
CA GLY A 52 -6.48 5.05 -2.83
C GLY A 52 -7.42 5.90 -3.70
N THR A 53 -6.96 6.98 -4.35
CA THR A 53 -5.58 7.47 -4.39
C THR A 53 -5.24 8.46 -3.27
N ASN A 54 -6.18 8.83 -2.40
CA ASN A 54 -5.96 9.82 -1.34
C ASN A 54 -4.77 9.44 -0.44
N GLY A 55 -4.70 8.17 -0.03
CA GLY A 55 -3.56 7.66 0.75
C GLY A 55 -2.20 7.80 0.06
N GLN A 56 -2.16 7.79 -1.28
CA GLN A 56 -0.92 7.95 -2.06
C GLN A 56 -0.27 9.32 -1.82
N HIS A 57 -1.07 10.35 -1.57
CA HIS A 57 -0.58 11.71 -1.33
C HIS A 57 -0.35 12.03 0.15
N ALA A 58 -0.65 11.08 1.05
CA ALA A 58 -0.49 11.27 2.50
C ALA A 58 0.77 10.59 3.03
N PHE A 59 0.85 9.25 2.93
CA PHE A 59 1.85 8.47 3.68
C PHE A 59 2.66 7.49 2.81
N PHE A 60 2.39 7.40 1.50
CA PHE A 60 3.15 6.51 0.61
C PHE A 60 4.63 6.88 0.52
N GLN A 61 4.98 8.16 0.74
CA GLN A 61 6.37 8.59 0.86
C GLN A 61 7.12 7.77 1.92
N LEU A 62 6.50 7.55 3.10
CA LEU A 62 7.06 6.70 4.14
C LEU A 62 7.09 5.22 3.72
N LEU A 63 6.02 4.73 3.09
CA LEU A 63 5.99 3.34 2.59
C LEU A 63 7.14 3.06 1.60
N HIS A 64 7.52 4.04 0.78
CA HIS A 64 8.50 3.91 -0.29
C HIS A 64 9.96 4.18 0.12
N GLN A 65 10.19 5.21 0.94
CA GLN A 65 11.53 5.69 1.29
C GLN A 65 11.80 5.71 2.81
N GLY A 66 10.81 5.33 3.63
CA GLY A 66 11.00 5.19 5.08
C GLY A 66 11.96 4.06 5.43
N THR A 67 12.48 4.08 6.66
CA THR A 67 13.47 3.11 7.15
C THR A 67 12.86 1.77 7.51
N ASP A 68 11.57 1.74 7.83
CA ASP A 68 10.85 0.52 8.18
C ASP A 68 10.15 -0.09 6.97
N PHE A 69 10.00 -1.41 7.00
CA PHE A 69 9.15 -2.14 6.07
C PHE A 69 7.76 -2.32 6.68
N ILE A 70 6.77 -1.78 5.99
CA ILE A 70 5.35 -1.96 6.32
C ILE A 70 4.73 -2.75 5.17
N PRO A 71 4.36 -4.02 5.37
CA PRO A 71 3.62 -4.78 4.37
C PRO A 71 2.34 -4.06 3.98
N VAL A 72 2.09 -3.97 2.67
CA VAL A 72 0.93 -3.27 2.11
C VAL A 72 -0.02 -4.25 1.44
N GLU A 73 -1.30 -4.15 1.76
CA GLU A 73 -2.37 -4.88 1.10
C GLU A 73 -3.20 -3.92 0.27
N PHE A 74 -3.10 -4.09 -1.04
CA PHE A 74 -3.93 -3.38 -2.00
C PHE A 74 -5.17 -4.19 -2.33
N LEU A 75 -6.31 -3.52 -2.41
CA LEU A 75 -7.56 -4.10 -2.85
C LEU A 75 -8.08 -3.31 -4.04
N ALA A 76 -8.48 -3.97 -5.12
CA ALA A 76 -9.03 -3.28 -6.29
C ALA A 76 -10.10 -4.10 -7.00
N ALA A 77 -11.15 -3.41 -7.46
CA ALA A 77 -12.17 -3.98 -8.32
C ALA A 77 -11.73 -3.88 -9.79
N ALA A 78 -11.76 -4.99 -10.54
CA ALA A 78 -11.48 -4.99 -11.97
C ALA A 78 -12.54 -4.19 -12.77
N ILE A 79 -13.76 -4.09 -12.26
CA ILE A 79 -14.89 -3.40 -12.89
C ILE A 79 -15.48 -2.37 -11.91
N GLY A 80 -15.54 -1.11 -12.34
CA GLY A 80 -16.19 -0.02 -11.62
C GLY A 80 -17.72 -0.15 -11.59
N HIS A 81 -18.37 0.68 -10.77
CA HIS A 81 -19.84 0.72 -10.71
C HIS A 81 -20.44 1.66 -11.75
N GLU A 82 -19.69 2.69 -12.14
CA GLU A 82 -20.07 3.82 -12.99
C GLU A 82 -19.50 3.65 -14.41
N PRO A 83 -20.29 3.17 -15.39
CA PRO A 83 -19.81 2.99 -16.76
C PRO A 83 -19.29 4.28 -17.40
N GLU A 84 -19.88 5.43 -17.07
CA GLU A 84 -19.50 6.76 -17.54
C GLU A 84 -18.15 7.23 -16.98
N LEU A 85 -17.69 6.65 -15.86
CA LEU A 85 -16.40 6.92 -15.25
C LEU A 85 -15.36 5.83 -15.53
N LYS A 86 -15.56 5.03 -16.61
CA LYS A 86 -14.64 3.96 -16.97
C LYS A 86 -13.19 4.42 -17.08
N HIS A 87 -12.95 5.61 -17.67
CA HIS A 87 -11.60 6.13 -17.83
C HIS A 87 -10.91 6.38 -16.47
N GLN A 88 -11.64 6.94 -15.51
CA GLN A 88 -11.17 7.17 -14.15
C GLN A 88 -10.90 5.84 -13.44
N HIS A 89 -11.74 4.83 -13.66
CA HIS A 89 -11.53 3.48 -13.13
C HIS A 89 -10.26 2.82 -13.70
N ASP A 90 -10.00 2.98 -15.00
CA ASP A 90 -8.79 2.46 -15.63
C ASP A 90 -7.54 3.16 -15.07
N LEU A 91 -7.58 4.47 -14.83
CA LEU A 91 -6.51 5.21 -14.16
C LEU A 91 -6.29 4.74 -12.71
N LEU A 92 -7.36 4.46 -11.98
CA LEU A 92 -7.30 3.93 -10.62
C LEU A 92 -6.60 2.56 -10.59
N LEU A 93 -6.95 1.68 -11.53
CA LEU A 93 -6.30 0.36 -11.69
C LEU A 93 -4.84 0.46 -12.13
N ALA A 94 -4.52 1.36 -13.07
CA ALA A 94 -3.14 1.59 -13.46
C ALA A 94 -2.29 2.04 -12.26
N ASN A 95 -2.85 2.91 -11.41
CA ASN A 95 -2.18 3.38 -10.21
C ASN A 95 -1.92 2.27 -9.18
N VAL A 96 -2.89 1.41 -8.86
CA VAL A 96 -2.65 0.33 -7.87
C VAL A 96 -1.58 -0.64 -8.35
N LEU A 97 -1.61 -1.01 -9.63
CA LEU A 97 -0.64 -1.92 -10.23
C LEU A 97 0.77 -1.29 -10.26
N ALA A 98 0.86 -0.01 -10.63
CA ALA A 98 2.11 0.73 -10.62
C ALA A 98 2.69 0.89 -9.19
N GLN A 99 1.84 1.03 -8.17
CA GLN A 99 2.30 1.11 -6.77
C GLN A 99 2.87 -0.22 -6.28
N SER A 100 2.18 -1.34 -6.56
CA SER A 100 2.71 -2.68 -6.26
C SER A 100 4.04 -2.93 -6.98
N GLU A 101 4.15 -2.56 -8.25
CA GLU A 101 5.40 -2.67 -9.01
C GLU A 101 6.51 -1.78 -8.42
N ALA A 102 6.20 -0.54 -8.07
CA ALA A 102 7.17 0.40 -7.51
C ALA A 102 7.71 -0.08 -6.15
N LEU A 103 6.86 -0.63 -5.28
CA LEU A 103 7.27 -1.22 -4.01
C LEU A 103 8.20 -2.44 -4.22
N MET A 104 7.93 -3.26 -5.23
CA MET A 104 8.75 -4.41 -5.57
C MET A 104 10.10 -4.01 -6.19
N LYS A 105 10.08 -3.25 -7.29
CA LYS A 105 11.26 -2.95 -8.10
C LYS A 105 12.13 -1.84 -7.52
N GLY A 106 11.51 -0.82 -6.92
CA GLY A 106 12.20 0.40 -6.57
C GLY A 106 12.72 1.17 -7.78
N ARG A 107 13.81 1.91 -7.57
CA ARG A 107 14.53 2.69 -8.58
C ARG A 107 15.95 2.94 -8.09
N THR A 108 16.93 2.47 -8.85
CA THR A 108 18.35 2.60 -8.50
C THR A 108 18.84 4.05 -8.66
N LEU A 109 20.01 4.34 -8.09
CA LEU A 109 20.67 5.64 -8.29
C LEU A 109 21.00 5.89 -9.76
N GLU A 110 21.44 4.86 -10.49
CA GLU A 110 21.76 4.97 -11.91
C GLU A 110 20.52 5.31 -12.74
N GLU A 111 19.41 4.62 -12.51
CA GLU A 111 18.13 4.89 -13.17
C GLU A 111 17.63 6.31 -12.85
N ALA A 112 17.73 6.74 -11.58
CA ALA A 112 17.34 8.09 -11.17
C ALA A 112 18.20 9.16 -11.87
N ARG A 113 19.53 8.96 -11.96
CA ARG A 113 20.45 9.86 -12.67
C ARG A 113 20.11 9.92 -14.16
N ALA A 114 19.96 8.76 -14.81
CA ALA A 114 19.64 8.65 -16.23
C ALA A 114 18.32 9.37 -16.57
N GLN A 115 17.27 9.16 -15.77
CA GLN A 115 15.98 9.86 -15.94
C GLN A 115 16.09 11.38 -15.81
N MET A 116 16.98 11.88 -14.97
CA MET A 116 17.15 13.32 -14.74
C MET A 116 18.00 13.98 -15.82
N LEU A 117 19.07 13.31 -16.27
CA LEU A 117 19.86 13.75 -17.41
C LEU A 117 19.03 13.78 -18.70
N ALA A 118 18.20 12.76 -18.93
CA ALA A 118 17.27 12.73 -20.06
C ALA A 118 16.25 13.88 -20.05
N LYS A 119 15.96 14.46 -18.88
CA LYS A 119 15.12 15.66 -18.72
C LYS A 119 15.88 16.98 -18.85
N GLY A 120 17.16 16.94 -19.24
CA GLY A 120 17.99 18.12 -19.48
C GLY A 120 18.54 18.78 -18.20
N MET A 121 18.56 18.09 -17.07
CA MET A 121 19.09 18.65 -15.82
C MET A 121 20.63 18.65 -15.83
N LYS A 122 21.25 19.70 -15.26
CA LYS A 122 22.70 19.85 -15.21
C LYS A 122 23.35 18.74 -14.35
N PRO A 123 24.52 18.19 -14.72
CA PRO A 123 25.16 17.10 -13.98
C PRO A 123 25.33 17.36 -12.48
N ALA A 124 25.76 18.56 -12.09
CA ALA A 124 25.92 18.93 -10.68
C ALA A 124 24.60 18.88 -9.89
N ASP A 125 23.48 19.27 -10.51
CA ASP A 125 22.15 19.15 -9.89
C ASP A 125 21.67 17.70 -9.85
N VAL A 126 22.00 16.91 -10.88
CA VAL A 126 21.72 15.47 -10.91
C VAL A 126 22.44 14.75 -9.77
N ASP A 127 23.72 15.00 -9.58
CA ASP A 127 24.53 14.41 -8.50
C ASP A 127 23.92 14.69 -7.12
N ARG A 128 23.44 15.93 -6.92
CA ARG A 128 22.84 16.37 -5.66
C ARG A 128 21.44 15.79 -5.44
N ILE A 129 20.60 15.70 -6.47
CA ILE A 129 19.18 15.38 -6.32
C ILE A 129 18.90 13.88 -6.50
N ALA A 130 19.64 13.17 -7.35
CA ALA A 130 19.38 11.76 -7.66
C ALA A 130 19.31 10.85 -6.43
N PRO A 131 20.15 11.00 -5.37
CA PRO A 131 20.05 10.20 -4.15
C PRO A 131 18.67 10.28 -3.48
N HIS A 132 18.03 11.45 -3.49
CA HIS A 132 16.69 11.65 -2.93
C HIS A 132 15.57 11.01 -3.76
N ARG A 133 15.87 10.58 -4.99
CA ARG A 133 14.91 9.93 -5.91
C ARG A 133 15.14 8.44 -6.05
N VAL A 134 16.04 7.87 -5.24
CA VAL A 134 16.25 6.42 -5.12
C VAL A 134 15.11 5.81 -4.34
N PHE A 135 14.59 4.70 -4.83
CA PHE A 135 13.61 3.88 -4.14
C PHE A 135 14.26 2.52 -3.92
N SER A 136 14.37 2.07 -2.67
CA SER A 136 15.07 0.81 -2.37
C SER A 136 14.42 -0.41 -3.03
N GLY A 137 13.11 -0.32 -3.32
CA GLY A 137 12.32 -1.49 -3.70
C GLY A 137 12.34 -2.55 -2.60
N ASN A 138 12.07 -3.80 -2.99
CA ASN A 138 12.02 -4.95 -2.11
C ASN A 138 11.11 -4.73 -0.88
N ARG A 139 10.00 -4.02 -1.09
CA ARG A 139 9.00 -3.73 -0.06
C ARG A 139 7.80 -4.64 -0.29
N PRO A 140 7.43 -5.50 0.67
CA PRO A 140 6.41 -6.51 0.44
C PRO A 140 5.03 -5.89 0.28
N SER A 141 4.32 -6.31 -0.77
CA SER A 141 2.91 -5.96 -0.97
C SER A 141 2.11 -7.13 -1.53
N LEU A 142 0.83 -7.21 -1.15
CA LEU A 142 -0.17 -8.09 -1.71
C LEU A 142 -1.17 -7.27 -2.52
N THR A 143 -1.58 -7.74 -3.71
CA THR A 143 -2.66 -7.11 -4.50
C THR A 143 -3.81 -8.08 -4.66
N ILE A 144 -4.92 -7.79 -3.99
CA ILE A 144 -6.17 -8.55 -4.06
C ILE A 144 -7.04 -7.91 -5.15
N LEU A 145 -7.14 -8.59 -6.29
CA LEU A 145 -8.03 -8.22 -7.38
C LEU A 145 -9.31 -9.05 -7.31
N TYR A 146 -10.46 -8.37 -7.31
CA TYR A 146 -11.78 -8.98 -7.40
C TYR A 146 -12.57 -8.36 -8.56
N ARG A 147 -13.62 -9.03 -9.04
CA ARG A 147 -14.31 -8.61 -10.26
C ARG A 147 -15.04 -7.27 -10.11
N LYS A 148 -15.91 -7.15 -9.11
CA LYS A 148 -16.71 -5.95 -8.81
C LYS A 148 -17.06 -5.97 -7.32
N LEU A 149 -17.21 -4.81 -6.68
CA LEU A 149 -17.61 -4.75 -5.28
C LEU A 149 -19.14 -4.91 -5.12
N ASP A 150 -19.62 -6.15 -5.14
CA ASP A 150 -21.01 -6.47 -4.83
C ASP A 150 -21.15 -7.01 -3.38
N PRO A 151 -22.39 -7.14 -2.84
CA PRO A 151 -22.59 -7.61 -1.47
C PRO A 151 -21.94 -8.97 -1.18
N ARG A 152 -21.92 -9.87 -2.17
CA ARG A 152 -21.29 -11.19 -2.03
C ARG A 152 -19.78 -11.07 -1.92
N THR A 153 -19.17 -10.24 -2.76
CA THR A 153 -17.72 -10.00 -2.78
C THR A 153 -17.28 -9.30 -1.51
N LEU A 154 -18.04 -8.30 -1.04
CA LEU A 154 -17.79 -7.67 0.26
C LEU A 154 -17.81 -8.70 1.40
N GLY A 155 -18.82 -9.59 1.44
CA GLY A 155 -18.87 -10.67 2.43
C GLY A 155 -17.65 -11.60 2.38
N ARG A 156 -17.15 -11.92 1.18
CA ARG A 156 -15.94 -12.73 0.98
C ARG A 156 -14.64 -12.03 1.34
N LEU A 157 -14.61 -10.71 1.30
CA LEU A 157 -13.44 -9.91 1.69
C LEU A 157 -13.35 -9.76 3.21
N ILE A 158 -14.49 -9.80 3.90
CA ILE A 158 -14.56 -9.67 5.36
C ILE A 158 -14.34 -11.00 6.09
N ALA A 159 -14.86 -12.11 5.54
CA ALA A 159 -14.79 -13.44 6.14
C ALA A 159 -13.42 -14.10 5.98
#